data_AF-A0A7Y8DF31-F1
#
_entry.id   AF-A0A7Y8DF31-F1
#
_cell.length_a   1.000
_cell.length_b   1.000
_cell.length_c   1.000
_cell.angle_alpha   90.00
_cell.angle_beta   90.00
_cell.angle_gamma   90.00
#
_symmetry.space_group_name_H-M   'P 1'
#
loop_
_entity.id
_entity.type
_entity.pdbx_description
1 polymer ?
#
loop_
_entity_poly.entity_id
_entity_poly.type
_entity_poly.pdbx_seq_one_letter_code
_entity_poly.pdbx_strand_id
1 'polypeptide(L)'
;MITRRKLLYSGAALTGAGLFAPLWAGAALAQDVSSAATDDIESFRQLSMFLLERQSLDAALSLRILAQCTQNDAQFPERMKTLWSKVGQHHLRSVSQLSGSPFYRDPVVKDTVQKIVSAWYLGYTGTPVSLRATDGTRLVTFTGALAYAPTADATVIPTYSRGKTNYWVNPPATLAND
;
A
#
# COMPACT_ATOMS: atom_id res chain seq x y z
N MET A 1 19.97 -46.60 -34.17
CA MET A 1 19.19 -45.43 -34.63
C MET A 1 18.06 -45.19 -33.64
N ILE A 2 18.11 -44.07 -32.90
CA ILE A 2 17.10 -43.74 -31.87
C ILE A 2 15.96 -42.97 -32.55
N THR A 3 14.77 -43.57 -32.61
CA THR A 3 13.58 -42.97 -33.23
C THR A 3 12.93 -41.96 -32.28
N ARG A 4 12.48 -40.81 -32.83
CA ARG A 4 11.83 -39.69 -32.12
C ARG A 4 10.77 -40.09 -31.08
N ARG A 5 10.03 -41.18 -31.31
CA ARG A 5 9.05 -41.71 -30.34
C ARG A 5 9.68 -42.24 -29.05
N LYS A 6 10.83 -42.93 -29.12
CA LYS A 6 11.51 -43.42 -27.91
C LYS A 6 12.08 -42.28 -27.06
N LEU A 7 12.51 -41.18 -27.68
CA LEU A 7 12.97 -39.98 -26.98
C LEU A 7 11.83 -39.31 -26.18
N LEU A 8 10.62 -39.26 -26.73
CA LEU A 8 9.45 -38.68 -26.07
C LEU A 8 8.94 -39.52 -24.89
N TYR A 9 8.99 -40.85 -24.99
CA TYR A 9 8.63 -41.73 -23.87
C TYR A 9 9.67 -41.71 -22.75
N SER A 10 10.97 -41.58 -23.07
CA SER A 10 12.03 -41.48 -22.07
C SER A 10 12.13 -40.10 -21.40
N GLY A 11 11.63 -39.04 -22.04
CA GLY A 11 11.60 -37.67 -21.49
C GLY A 11 10.55 -37.46 -20.39
N ALA A 12 9.50 -38.28 -20.33
CA ALA A 12 8.40 -38.12 -19.37
C ALA A 12 8.73 -38.63 -17.95
N ALA A 13 9.83 -39.37 -17.78
CA ALA A 13 10.19 -39.96 -16.48
C ALA A 13 11.06 -39.06 -15.59
N LEU A 14 11.51 -37.89 -16.08
CA LEU A 14 12.38 -36.95 -15.33
C LEU A 14 11.71 -35.62 -14.97
N THR A 15 10.42 -35.43 -15.25
CA THR A 15 9.69 -34.18 -14.95
C THR A 15 8.62 -34.33 -13.85
N GLY A 16 8.69 -35.39 -13.04
CA GLY A 16 7.67 -35.73 -12.04
C GLY A 16 7.88 -35.17 -10.63
N ALA A 17 9.06 -34.66 -10.28
CA ALA A 17 9.40 -34.27 -8.91
C ALA A 17 9.63 -32.76 -8.70
N GLY A 18 9.38 -31.91 -9.70
CA GLY A 18 9.64 -30.47 -9.64
C GLY A 18 8.42 -29.55 -9.65
N LEU A 19 7.22 -30.07 -9.98
CA LEU A 19 6.01 -29.23 -10.16
C LEU A 19 5.17 -29.06 -8.87
N PHE A 20 5.65 -29.57 -7.74
CA PHE A 20 5.10 -29.28 -6.42
C PHE A 20 6.12 -28.59 -5.50
N ALA A 21 7.09 -27.90 -6.10
CA ALA A 21 7.82 -26.86 -5.38
C ALA A 21 6.91 -25.63 -5.25
N PRO A 22 6.85 -25.04 -4.05
CA PRO A 22 5.63 -24.90 -3.27
C PRO A 22 4.94 -23.53 -3.41
N LEU A 23 3.66 -23.50 -3.04
CA LEU A 23 2.87 -22.31 -2.69
C LEU A 23 3.45 -21.50 -1.49
N TRP A 24 4.64 -21.87 -1.00
CA TRP A 24 5.36 -21.22 0.11
C TRP A 24 6.21 -20.00 -0.28
N ALA A 25 6.37 -19.69 -1.57
CA ALA A 25 7.17 -18.52 -1.98
C ALA A 25 6.47 -17.21 -1.56
N GLY A 26 5.16 -17.24 -1.30
CA GLY A 26 4.43 -16.17 -0.61
C GLY A 26 4.58 -16.19 0.91
N ALA A 27 4.90 -17.34 1.52
CA ALA A 27 5.07 -17.50 2.97
C ALA A 27 6.48 -17.08 3.45
N ALA A 28 7.48 -16.98 2.57
CA ALA A 28 8.79 -16.44 2.93
C ALA A 28 8.75 -14.93 3.28
N LEU A 29 7.66 -14.23 2.96
CA LEU A 29 7.38 -12.87 3.45
C LEU A 29 6.55 -12.85 4.75
N ALA A 30 6.06 -14.00 5.19
CA ALA A 30 5.32 -14.19 6.45
C ALA A 30 6.23 -14.76 7.55
N GLN A 31 7.49 -14.31 7.60
CA GLN A 31 8.37 -14.63 8.72
C GLN A 31 7.80 -14.01 10.00
N ASP A 32 7.83 -14.79 11.09
CA ASP A 32 7.33 -14.51 12.44
C ASP A 32 7.03 -13.04 12.72
N VAL A 33 5.78 -12.65 12.46
CA VAL A 33 5.25 -11.38 12.95
C VAL A 33 5.09 -11.55 14.46
N SER A 34 6.07 -11.05 15.22
CA SER A 34 5.98 -10.93 16.69
C SER A 34 4.63 -10.33 17.09
N SER A 35 4.11 -10.67 18.27
CA SER A 35 2.88 -10.05 18.81
C SER A 35 2.96 -8.52 18.77
N ALA A 36 4.13 -7.94 19.09
CA ALA A 36 4.37 -6.51 19.01
C ALA A 36 4.27 -5.95 17.58
N ALA A 37 4.71 -6.72 16.58
CA ALA A 37 4.57 -6.35 15.18
C ALA A 37 3.11 -6.44 14.72
N THR A 38 2.32 -7.37 15.27
CA THR A 38 0.87 -7.47 15.01
C THR A 38 0.11 -6.27 15.58
N ASP A 39 0.45 -5.85 16.80
CA ASP A 39 -0.13 -4.68 17.45
C ASP A 39 0.22 -3.36 16.72
N ASP A 40 1.45 -3.25 16.22
CA ASP A 40 1.88 -2.11 15.41
C ASP A 40 1.11 -2.02 14.08
N ILE A 41 0.86 -3.16 13.41
CA ILE A 41 0.08 -3.20 12.16
C ILE A 41 -1.36 -2.73 12.41
N GLU A 42 -2.00 -3.21 13.48
CA GLU A 42 -3.38 -2.81 13.78
C GLU A 42 -3.46 -1.33 14.18
N SER A 43 -2.51 -0.84 15.00
CA SER A 43 -2.41 0.57 15.36
C SER A 43 -2.22 1.45 14.13
N PHE A 44 -1.34 1.06 13.21
CA PHE A 44 -1.14 1.75 11.93
C PHE A 44 -2.42 1.77 11.09
N ARG A 45 -3.13 0.65 11.00
CA ARG A 45 -4.35 0.51 10.22
C ARG A 45 -5.47 1.40 10.79
N GLN A 46 -5.67 1.41 12.11
CA GLN A 46 -6.67 2.26 12.75
C GLN A 46 -6.33 3.74 12.62
N LEU A 47 -5.07 4.12 12.84
CA LEU A 47 -4.61 5.49 12.60
C LEU A 47 -4.84 5.90 11.14
N SER A 48 -4.54 5.03 10.18
CA SER A 48 -4.77 5.29 8.76
C SER A 48 -6.26 5.46 8.45
N MET A 49 -7.13 4.61 9.01
CA MET A 49 -8.59 4.73 8.85
C MET A 49 -9.11 6.06 9.40
N PHE A 50 -8.61 6.48 10.56
CA PHE A 50 -8.91 7.79 11.13
C PHE A 50 -8.43 8.92 10.23
N LEU A 51 -7.16 8.92 9.81
CA LEU A 51 -6.55 9.97 8.98
C LEU A 51 -7.16 10.12 7.59
N LEU A 52 -7.72 9.04 7.05
CA LEU A 52 -8.33 9.02 5.73
C LEU A 52 -9.86 9.11 5.80
N GLU A 53 -10.44 9.15 7.00
CA GLU A 53 -11.88 9.10 7.27
C GLU A 53 -12.58 7.95 6.53
N ARG A 54 -11.97 6.76 6.58
CA ARG A 54 -12.46 5.55 5.90
C ARG A 54 -12.86 4.46 6.90
N GLN A 55 -13.92 3.73 6.55
CA GLN A 55 -14.44 2.63 7.36
C GLN A 55 -13.59 1.36 7.30
N SER A 56 -12.84 1.17 6.21
CA SER A 56 -11.96 0.02 6.04
C SER A 56 -10.77 0.37 5.14
N LEU A 57 -9.68 -0.36 5.37
CA LEU A 57 -8.45 -0.32 4.59
C LEU A 57 -7.93 -1.74 4.45
N ASP A 58 -7.29 -2.03 3.32
CA ASP A 58 -6.72 -3.34 3.03
C ASP A 58 -5.59 -3.66 4.02
N ALA A 59 -5.70 -4.82 4.69
CA ALA A 59 -4.76 -5.23 5.73
C ALA A 59 -3.36 -5.53 5.17
N ALA A 60 -3.27 -6.13 3.97
CA ALA A 60 -2.00 -6.44 3.34
C ALA A 60 -1.28 -5.17 2.88
N LEU A 61 -2.00 -4.17 2.35
CA LEU A 61 -1.44 -2.86 2.04
C LEU A 61 -1.00 -2.12 3.31
N SER A 62 -1.77 -2.21 4.39
CA SER A 62 -1.41 -1.59 5.68
C SER A 62 -0.07 -2.11 6.19
N LEU A 63 0.11 -3.44 6.21
CA LEU A 63 1.37 -4.10 6.56
C LEU A 63 2.53 -3.62 5.67
N ARG A 64 2.31 -3.57 4.35
CA ARG A 64 3.36 -3.19 3.39
C ARG A 64 3.77 -1.72 3.55
N ILE A 65 2.81 -0.81 3.74
CA ILE A 65 3.12 0.61 3.97
C ILE A 65 3.92 0.75 5.26
N LEU A 66 3.47 0.13 6.35
CA LEU A 66 4.17 0.20 7.63
C LEU A 66 5.61 -0.32 7.50
N ALA A 67 5.81 -1.49 6.87
CA ALA A 67 7.14 -2.06 6.66
C ALA A 67 8.06 -1.12 5.88
N GLN A 68 7.58 -0.51 4.79
CA GLN A 68 8.38 0.40 3.97
C GLN A 68 8.67 1.73 4.68
N CYS A 69 7.69 2.29 5.41
CA CYS A 69 7.90 3.48 6.23
C CYS A 69 8.96 3.24 7.33
N THR A 70 8.89 2.09 8.01
CA THR A 70 9.87 1.70 9.04
C THR A 70 11.26 1.48 8.45
N GLN A 71 11.36 0.89 7.26
CA GLN A 71 12.63 0.72 6.58
C GLN A 71 13.28 2.06 6.20
N ASN A 72 12.46 3.04 5.79
CA ASN A 72 12.92 4.38 5.43
C ASN A 72 13.22 5.27 6.65
N ASP A 73 12.53 5.04 7.77
CA ASP A 73 12.64 5.80 9.01
C ASP A 73 12.41 4.86 10.20
N ALA A 74 13.49 4.42 10.85
CA ALA A 74 13.42 3.49 11.97
C ALA A 74 12.64 4.04 13.18
N GLN A 75 12.44 5.36 13.27
CA GLN A 75 11.64 5.99 14.33
C GLN A 75 10.15 6.08 13.98
N PHE A 76 9.75 5.72 12.76
CA PHE A 76 8.37 5.84 12.30
C PHE A 76 7.35 5.09 13.18
N PRO A 77 7.57 3.82 13.59
CA PRO A 77 6.62 3.11 14.45
C PRO A 77 6.34 3.83 15.77
N GLU A 78 7.37 4.38 16.42
CA GLU A 78 7.19 5.11 17.68
C GLU A 78 6.47 6.44 17.48
N ARG A 79 6.76 7.15 16.39
CA ARG A 79 6.06 8.40 16.04
C ARG A 79 4.59 8.17 15.74
N MET A 80 4.25 7.11 14.99
CA MET A 80 2.85 6.77 14.68
C MET A 80 2.10 6.35 15.95
N LYS A 81 2.72 5.56 16.84
CA LYS A 81 2.11 5.14 18.12
C LYS A 81 1.87 6.33 19.03
N THR A 82 2.84 7.24 19.12
CA THR A 82 2.69 8.50 19.86
C THR A 82 1.54 9.33 19.31
N LEU A 83 1.44 9.46 17.98
CA LEU A 83 0.33 10.16 17.34
C LEU A 83 -1.02 9.50 17.64
N TRP A 84 -1.13 8.17 17.50
CA TRP A 84 -2.36 7.44 17.77
C TRP A 84 -2.78 7.54 19.23
N SER A 85 -1.82 7.47 20.15
CA SER A 85 -2.07 7.70 21.59
C SER A 85 -2.62 9.10 21.86
N LYS A 86 -2.02 10.15 21.25
CA LYS A 86 -2.53 11.53 21.38
C LYS A 86 -3.96 11.67 20.84
N VAL A 87 -4.27 11.05 19.71
CA VAL A 87 -5.63 11.02 19.14
C VAL A 87 -6.61 10.43 20.16
N GLY A 88 -6.26 9.32 20.80
CA GLY A 88 -7.07 8.68 21.84
C GLY A 88 -7.21 9.52 23.12
N GLN A 89 -6.10 10.05 23.64
CA GLN A 89 -6.06 10.86 24.87
C GLN A 89 -6.88 12.15 24.75
N HIS A 90 -6.90 12.77 23.57
CA HIS A 90 -7.68 13.97 23.31
C HIS A 90 -9.08 13.68 22.75
N HIS A 91 -9.48 12.40 22.68
CA HIS A 91 -10.77 11.95 22.17
C HIS A 91 -11.15 12.53 20.80
N LEU A 92 -10.17 12.68 19.92
CA LEU A 92 -10.42 13.22 18.59
C LEU A 92 -11.25 12.23 17.76
N ARG A 93 -12.28 12.74 17.09
CA ARG A 93 -13.25 11.97 16.32
C ARG A 93 -13.14 12.18 14.81
N SER A 94 -12.46 13.23 14.37
CA SER A 94 -12.26 13.52 12.95
C SER A 94 -10.89 14.12 12.66
N VAL A 95 -10.50 14.09 11.39
CA VAL A 95 -9.23 14.67 10.93
C VAL A 95 -9.25 16.19 11.05
N SER A 96 -10.42 16.81 10.88
CA SER A 96 -10.60 18.24 11.13
C SER A 96 -10.23 18.61 12.57
N GLN A 97 -10.67 17.82 13.56
CA GLN A 97 -10.29 18.04 14.96
C GLN A 97 -8.79 17.84 15.21
N LEU A 98 -8.15 16.86 14.55
CA LEU A 98 -6.70 16.71 14.60
C LEU A 98 -6.01 17.96 14.04
N SER A 99 -6.41 18.42 12.85
CA SER A 99 -5.79 19.56 12.18
C SER A 99 -5.93 20.87 12.96
N GLY A 100 -7.01 21.02 13.73
CA GLY A 100 -7.24 22.16 14.63
C GLY A 100 -6.53 22.04 16.00
N SER A 101 -5.97 20.87 16.34
CA SER A 101 -5.34 20.64 17.63
C SER A 101 -3.99 21.37 17.78
N PRO A 102 -3.60 21.80 18.99
CA PRO A 102 -2.30 22.45 19.21
C PRO A 102 -1.10 21.55 18.85
N PHE A 103 -1.20 20.24 19.09
CA PHE A 103 -0.09 19.32 18.83
C PHE A 103 0.08 18.99 17.35
N TYR A 104 -0.92 19.22 16.49
CA TYR A 104 -0.72 19.16 15.04
C TYR A 104 0.22 20.26 14.53
N ARG A 105 0.57 21.27 15.34
CA ARG A 105 1.60 22.26 15.00
C ARG A 105 3.01 21.69 15.07
N ASP A 106 3.22 20.58 15.78
CA ASP A 106 4.49 19.87 15.85
C ASP A 106 4.91 19.35 14.47
N PRO A 107 6.08 19.75 13.93
CA PRO A 107 6.57 19.27 12.64
C PRO A 107 6.66 17.75 12.53
N VAL A 108 6.97 17.05 13.62
CA VAL A 108 7.08 15.57 13.62
C VAL A 108 5.71 14.93 13.44
N VAL A 109 4.67 15.51 14.06
CA VAL A 109 3.29 15.06 13.90
C VAL A 109 2.82 15.28 12.45
N LYS A 110 3.07 16.48 11.90
CA LYS A 110 2.72 16.80 10.51
C LYS A 110 3.41 15.86 9.52
N ASP A 111 4.71 15.65 9.68
CA ASP A 111 5.49 14.74 8.84
C ASP A 111 4.97 13.30 8.92
N THR A 112 4.65 12.83 10.13
CA THR A 112 4.08 11.47 10.33
C THR A 112 2.73 11.33 9.62
N VAL A 113 1.83 12.31 9.77
CA VAL A 113 0.53 12.32 9.07
C VAL A 113 0.73 12.34 7.56
N GLN A 114 1.60 13.23 7.07
CA GLN A 114 1.87 13.37 5.65
C GLN A 114 2.45 12.08 5.05
N LYS A 115 3.38 11.41 5.73
CA LYS A 115 3.93 10.11 5.30
C LYS A 115 2.84 9.05 5.17
N ILE A 116 1.95 8.93 6.17
CA ILE A 116 0.85 7.96 6.14
C ILE A 116 -0.11 8.26 4.99
N VAL A 117 -0.61 9.50 4.90
CA VAL A 117 -1.60 9.89 3.88
C VAL A 117 -1.01 9.76 2.48
N SER A 118 0.22 10.23 2.27
CA SER A 118 0.89 10.16 0.97
C SER A 118 1.10 8.71 0.53
N ALA A 119 1.46 7.81 1.45
CA ALA A 119 1.66 6.41 1.11
C ALA A 119 0.38 5.74 0.58
N TRP A 120 -0.77 6.05 1.18
CA TRP A 120 -2.06 5.54 0.74
C TRP A 120 -2.53 6.16 -0.57
N TYR A 121 -2.41 7.48 -0.72
CA TYR A 121 -2.88 8.17 -1.92
C TYR A 121 -2.00 7.92 -3.13
N LEU A 122 -0.68 7.93 -2.96
CA LEU A 122 0.28 7.83 -4.06
C LEU A 122 0.73 6.40 -4.34
N GLY A 123 0.53 5.48 -3.40
CA GLY A 123 0.90 4.08 -3.56
C GLY A 123 2.41 3.82 -3.42
N TYR A 124 3.18 4.77 -2.90
CA TYR A 124 4.60 4.60 -2.59
C TYR A 124 4.98 5.38 -1.32
N THR A 125 6.06 4.96 -0.66
CA THR A 125 6.64 5.69 0.49
C THR A 125 7.92 6.40 0.07
N GLY A 126 8.43 7.31 0.90
CA GLY A 126 9.63 8.09 0.61
C GLY A 126 9.34 9.33 -0.25
N THR A 127 10.38 9.90 -0.83
CA THR A 127 10.26 11.10 -1.67
C THR A 127 11.04 10.88 -2.96
N PRO A 128 10.36 10.89 -4.12
CA PRO A 128 11.03 10.68 -5.39
C PRO A 128 11.91 11.87 -5.71
N VAL A 129 13.15 11.60 -6.12
CA VAL A 129 14.08 12.64 -6.53
C VAL A 129 14.26 12.55 -8.04
N SER A 130 13.76 13.58 -8.73
CA SER A 130 13.86 13.65 -10.20
C SER A 130 15.30 13.52 -10.67
N LEU A 131 15.48 12.81 -11.78
CA LEU A 131 16.79 12.57 -12.41
C LEU A 131 17.80 11.79 -11.54
N ARG A 132 17.35 11.05 -10.52
CA ARG A 132 18.18 10.10 -9.77
C ARG A 132 17.77 8.65 -10.05
N ALA A 133 18.76 7.79 -10.23
CA ALA A 133 18.55 6.36 -10.40
C ALA A 133 18.12 5.66 -9.10
N THR A 134 18.52 6.21 -7.95
CA THR A 134 18.21 5.67 -6.63
C THR A 134 17.84 6.80 -5.67
N ASP A 135 16.75 6.60 -4.96
CA ASP A 135 16.31 7.42 -3.84
C ASP A 135 15.69 6.54 -2.73
N GLY A 136 15.09 7.17 -1.73
CA GLY A 136 14.37 6.50 -0.65
C GLY A 136 12.96 6.03 -1.03
N THR A 137 12.54 6.20 -2.28
CA THR A 137 11.19 5.83 -2.72
C THR A 137 11.06 4.33 -2.81
N ARG A 138 9.92 3.83 -2.31
CA ARG A 138 9.59 2.42 -2.38
C ARG A 138 8.14 2.24 -2.80
N LEU A 139 7.94 1.54 -3.91
CA LEU A 139 6.59 1.23 -4.41
C LEU A 139 5.87 0.30 -3.44
N VAL A 140 4.68 0.71 -3.02
CA VAL A 140 3.75 -0.13 -2.30
C VAL A 140 2.76 -0.71 -3.30
N THR A 141 1.89 0.08 -3.88
CA THR A 141 0.87 -0.44 -4.79
C THR A 141 0.68 0.52 -5.94
N PHE A 142 0.42 -0.01 -7.12
CA PHE A 142 0.04 0.82 -8.24
C PHE A 142 -1.50 0.93 -8.30
N THR A 143 -2.19 -0.19 -8.49
CA THR A 143 -3.66 -0.19 -8.63
C THR A 143 -4.42 0.08 -7.34
N GLY A 144 -3.78 -0.09 -6.18
CA GLY A 144 -4.39 0.18 -4.87
C GLY A 144 -4.21 1.61 -4.36
N ALA A 145 -3.58 2.51 -5.14
CA ALA A 145 -3.38 3.89 -4.75
C ALA A 145 -4.73 4.63 -4.69
N LEU A 146 -5.01 5.29 -3.56
CA LEU A 146 -6.31 5.93 -3.35
C LEU A 146 -6.55 7.16 -4.24
N ALA A 147 -5.49 7.75 -4.82
CA ALA A 147 -5.62 8.88 -5.74
C ALA A 147 -6.44 8.56 -7.00
N TYR A 148 -6.56 7.28 -7.39
CA TYR A 148 -7.39 6.88 -8.52
C TYR A 148 -8.88 6.78 -8.19
N ALA A 149 -9.25 6.70 -6.90
CA ALA A 149 -10.62 6.43 -6.51
C ALA A 149 -11.61 7.57 -6.86
N PRO A 150 -11.29 8.87 -6.64
CA PRO A 150 -12.24 9.95 -6.89
C PRO A 150 -12.66 10.10 -8.35
N THR A 151 -11.83 9.65 -9.29
CA THR A 151 -12.06 9.81 -10.74
C THR A 151 -12.25 8.48 -11.45
N ALA A 152 -12.55 7.41 -10.71
CA ALA A 152 -12.61 6.04 -11.25
C ALA A 152 -13.76 5.82 -12.26
N ASP A 153 -14.77 6.68 -12.24
CA ASP A 153 -15.90 6.72 -13.16
C ASP A 153 -15.54 7.37 -14.52
N ALA A 154 -14.59 8.31 -14.51
CA ALA A 154 -14.19 9.10 -15.68
C ALA A 154 -12.82 8.70 -16.26
N THR A 155 -11.92 8.22 -15.41
CA THR A 155 -10.51 7.96 -15.75
C THR A 155 -10.13 6.52 -15.47
N VAL A 156 -9.25 5.97 -16.33
CA VAL A 156 -8.65 4.66 -16.11
C VAL A 156 -7.32 4.81 -15.39
N ILE A 157 -6.97 3.81 -14.59
CA ILE A 157 -5.62 3.69 -14.05
C ILE A 157 -4.66 3.55 -15.25
N PRO A 158 -3.58 4.35 -15.35
CA PRO A 158 -2.65 4.27 -16.47
C PRO A 158 -2.17 2.84 -16.67
N THR A 159 -1.93 2.43 -17.92
CA THR A 159 -1.59 1.04 -18.33
C THR A 159 -2.69 -0.01 -18.17
N TYR A 160 -3.87 0.33 -17.62
CA TYR A 160 -5.01 -0.59 -17.52
C TYR A 160 -6.17 -0.14 -18.42
N SER A 161 -6.57 -0.99 -19.36
CA SER A 161 -7.76 -0.77 -20.18
C SER A 161 -8.99 -1.23 -19.41
N ARG A 162 -9.93 -0.31 -19.10
CA ARG A 162 -11.19 -0.60 -18.39
C ARG A 162 -12.45 -0.30 -19.20
N GLY A 163 -12.33 0.03 -20.48
CA GLY A 163 -13.46 0.41 -21.31
C GLY A 163 -13.33 -0.02 -22.76
N LYS A 164 -14.38 0.28 -23.52
CA LYS A 164 -14.35 0.28 -24.98
C LYS A 164 -13.41 1.38 -25.50
N THR A 165 -12.93 1.22 -26.72
CA THR A 165 -12.22 2.29 -27.43
C THR A 165 -13.06 3.58 -27.42
N ASN A 166 -12.39 4.73 -27.46
CA ASN A 166 -13.04 6.05 -27.53
C ASN A 166 -13.92 6.42 -26.32
N TYR A 167 -13.69 5.84 -25.14
CA TYR A 167 -14.44 6.20 -23.91
C TYR A 167 -14.29 7.68 -23.52
N TRP A 168 -13.19 8.32 -23.94
CA TRP A 168 -12.85 9.72 -23.67
C TRP A 168 -13.49 10.74 -24.63
N VAL A 169 -14.26 10.30 -25.64
CA VAL A 169 -14.85 11.21 -26.63
C VAL A 169 -15.92 12.10 -26.02
N ASN A 170 -16.68 11.57 -25.06
CA ASN A 170 -17.67 12.36 -24.34
C ASN A 170 -17.00 12.94 -23.08
N PRO A 171 -17.26 14.21 -22.74
CA PRO A 171 -16.82 14.75 -21.47
C PRO A 171 -17.42 13.91 -20.32
N PRO A 172 -16.71 13.78 -19.18
CA PRO A 172 -17.29 13.22 -17.98
C PRO A 172 -18.58 13.95 -17.64
N ALA A 173 -19.61 13.22 -17.20
CA ALA A 173 -20.79 13.88 -16.66
C ALA A 173 -20.37 14.69 -15.43
N THR A 174 -20.47 16.01 -15.47
CA THR A 174 -20.02 16.87 -14.38
C THR A 174 -20.86 16.63 -13.10
N LEU A 175 -20.23 16.00 -12.10
CA LEU A 175 -20.26 16.18 -10.64
C LEU A 175 -21.55 16.73 -9.98
N ALA A 176 -22.47 15.85 -9.59
CA ALA A 176 -23.48 16.19 -8.56
C ALA A 176 -22.92 16.15 -7.11
N ASN A 177 -21.63 15.81 -6.93
CA ASN A 177 -21.03 15.46 -5.64
C ASN A 177 -19.66 16.10 -5.37
N ASP A 178 -19.34 17.26 -5.98
CA ASP A 178 -18.20 18.07 -5.55
C ASP A 178 -18.56 18.94 -4.33
#